data_AF-A0A522PXK6-F1
#
_entry.id   AF-A0A522PXK6-F1
#
_cell.length_a   1.000
_cell.length_b   1.000
_cell.length_c   1.000
_cell.angle_alpha   90.00
_cell.angle_beta   90.00
_cell.angle_gamma   90.00
#
_symmetry.space_group_name_H-M   'P 1'
#
loop_
_entity.id
_entity.type
_entity.pdbx_description
1 polymer ?
#
loop_
_entity_poly.entity_id
_entity_poly.type
_entity_poly.pdbx_seq_one_letter_code
_entity_poly.pdbx_strand_id
1 'polypeptide(L)'
;MSNRWVFLAAFLTATFMVAGAFTLSPFFYFELAKSSIFIAIAVMVFFGENRYSYMLGTIFTPIWFLVDLLIGGFIVDFSVFMRYLGGQSISAMSTPLDGIARLAAIFLFAVSLSAWRREVNERFWGKTFWTCLIISVVYVGILAVWYVKLFPAGH
;
A
#
# COMPACT_ATOMS: atom_id res chain seq x y z
N MET A 1 -0.81 -9.87 -22.73
CA MET A 1 0.41 -9.37 -22.07
C MET A 1 0.01 -8.75 -20.75
N SER A 2 0.65 -9.15 -19.65
CA SER A 2 0.45 -8.57 -18.32
C SER A 2 0.62 -7.04 -18.36
N ASN A 3 -0.24 -6.29 -17.66
CA ASN A 3 -0.24 -4.83 -17.70
C ASN A 3 0.97 -4.29 -16.90
N ARG A 4 2.07 -4.06 -17.64
CA ARG A 4 3.41 -3.73 -17.13
C ARG A 4 3.40 -2.58 -16.12
N TRP A 5 2.47 -1.64 -16.29
CA TRP A 5 2.34 -0.48 -15.40
C TRP A 5 1.79 -0.85 -14.03
N VAL A 6 0.84 -1.78 -13.94
CA VAL A 6 0.30 -2.23 -12.64
C VAL A 6 1.37 -3.03 -11.89
N PHE A 7 2.07 -3.92 -12.61
CA PHE A 7 3.20 -4.66 -12.05
C PHE A 7 4.27 -3.72 -11.51
N LEU A 8 4.72 -2.77 -12.33
CA LEU A 8 5.76 -1.83 -11.96
C LEU A 8 5.32 -0.99 -10.76
N ALA A 9 4.09 -0.47 -10.75
CA ALA A 9 3.58 0.32 -9.63
C ALA A 9 3.53 -0.49 -8.33
N ALA A 10 3.00 -1.71 -8.36
CA ALA A 10 2.92 -2.58 -7.18
C ALA A 10 4.30 -2.96 -6.66
N PHE A 11 5.22 -3.33 -7.56
CA PHE A 11 6.58 -3.69 -7.21
C PHE A 11 7.38 -2.50 -6.65
N LEU A 12 7.18 -1.31 -7.23
CA LEU A 12 7.80 -0.07 -6.77
C LEU A 12 7.31 0.30 -5.36
N THR A 13 6.00 0.22 -5.10
CA THR A 13 5.43 0.45 -3.77
C THR A 13 6.00 -0.52 -2.74
N ALA A 14 6.06 -1.81 -3.07
CA ALA A 14 6.65 -2.81 -2.19
C ALA A 14 8.14 -2.52 -1.92
N THR A 15 8.90 -2.17 -2.95
CA THR A 15 10.33 -1.88 -2.85
C THR A 15 10.59 -0.68 -1.93
N PHE A 16 9.82 0.41 -2.08
CA PHE A 16 10.00 1.58 -1.23
C PHE A 16 9.59 1.31 0.23
N MET A 17 8.50 0.56 0.46
CA MET A 17 8.13 0.14 1.81
C MET A 17 9.21 -0.71 2.47
N VAL A 18 9.73 -1.72 1.77
CA VAL A 18 10.79 -2.59 2.30
C VAL A 18 12.08 -1.81 2.52
N ALA A 19 12.44 -0.90 1.62
CA ALA A 19 13.60 -0.03 1.79
C ALA A 19 13.45 0.90 3.03
N GLY A 20 12.26 1.47 3.24
CA GLY A 20 11.92 2.21 4.46
C GLY A 20 12.03 1.34 5.71
N ALA A 21 11.55 0.10 5.65
CA ALA A 21 11.62 -0.88 6.74
C ALA A 21 13.06 -1.13 7.23
N PHE A 22 14.04 -1.20 6.32
CA PHE A 22 15.45 -1.39 6.71
C PHE A 22 16.03 -0.20 7.48
N THR A 23 15.48 1.00 7.30
CA THR A 23 15.90 2.17 8.08
C THR A 23 15.23 2.23 9.46
N LEU A 24 14.16 1.44 9.69
CA LEU A 24 13.39 1.36 10.92
C LEU A 24 13.45 -0.04 11.54
N SER A 25 14.60 -0.39 12.14
CA SER A 25 14.85 -1.72 12.73
C SER A 25 13.71 -2.29 13.62
N PRO A 26 13.07 -1.54 14.54
CA PRO A 26 11.99 -2.10 15.36
C PRO A 26 10.68 -2.32 14.60
N PHE A 27 10.49 -1.68 13.44
CA PHE A 27 9.27 -1.76 12.62
C PHE A 27 9.40 -2.71 11.43
N PHE A 28 10.57 -3.31 11.23
CA PHE A 28 10.90 -4.09 10.04
C PHE A 28 9.85 -5.15 9.71
N TYR A 29 9.48 -6.00 10.67
CA TYR A 29 8.49 -7.07 10.45
C TYR A 29 7.09 -6.54 10.12
N PHE A 30 6.71 -5.41 10.71
CA PHE A 30 5.42 -4.78 10.46
C PHE A 30 5.34 -4.20 9.05
N GLU A 31 6.38 -3.46 8.63
CA GLU A 31 6.46 -2.90 7.28
C GLU A 31 6.61 -3.99 6.22
N LEU A 32 7.33 -5.08 6.53
CA LEU A 32 7.46 -6.23 5.63
C LEU A 32 6.11 -6.94 5.48
N ALA A 33 5.40 -7.18 6.57
CA ALA A 33 4.03 -7.67 6.51
C ALA A 33 3.18 -6.74 5.65
N LYS A 34 3.10 -5.45 5.96
CA LYS A 34 2.34 -4.45 5.17
C LYS A 34 2.68 -4.51 3.67
N SER A 35 3.95 -4.59 3.30
CA SER A 35 4.41 -4.66 1.90
C SER A 35 4.00 -5.93 1.16
N SER A 36 3.75 -7.04 1.88
CA SER A 36 3.51 -8.35 1.27
C SER A 36 2.26 -8.40 0.37
N ILE A 37 1.26 -7.55 0.64
CA ILE A 37 0.07 -7.41 -0.21
C ILE A 37 0.42 -6.81 -1.58
N PHE A 38 1.35 -5.86 -1.65
CA PHE A 38 1.81 -5.26 -2.90
C PHE A 38 2.67 -6.26 -3.68
N ILE A 39 3.46 -7.08 -2.99
CA ILE A 39 4.16 -8.21 -3.59
C ILE A 39 3.16 -9.22 -4.16
N ALA A 40 2.11 -9.57 -3.41
CA ALA A 40 1.06 -10.47 -3.88
C ALA A 40 0.35 -9.92 -5.12
N ILE A 41 0.03 -8.62 -5.15
CA ILE A 41 -0.53 -7.95 -6.34
C ILE A 41 0.44 -8.07 -7.52
N ALA A 42 1.73 -7.75 -7.33
CA ALA A 42 2.72 -7.86 -8.39
C ALA A 42 2.85 -9.29 -8.92
N VAL A 43 2.85 -10.29 -8.04
CA VAL A 43 2.89 -11.72 -8.40
C VAL A 43 1.64 -12.14 -9.18
N MET A 44 0.45 -11.77 -8.72
CA MET A 44 -0.81 -12.04 -9.44
C MET A 44 -0.83 -11.42 -10.84
N VAL A 45 -0.37 -10.16 -10.97
CA VAL A 45 -0.24 -9.50 -12.29
C VAL A 45 0.77 -10.23 -13.17
N PHE A 46 1.88 -10.70 -12.61
CA PHE A 46 2.91 -11.44 -13.35
C PHE A 46 2.39 -12.77 -13.90
N PHE A 47 1.62 -13.53 -13.10
CA PHE A 47 0.99 -14.78 -13.53
C PHE A 47 -0.23 -14.59 -14.44
N GLY A 48 -0.62 -13.35 -14.75
CA GLY A 48 -1.73 -13.04 -15.65
C GLY A 48 -3.11 -13.09 -14.99
N GLU A 49 -3.18 -13.11 -13.66
CA GLU A 49 -4.42 -13.05 -12.90
C GLU A 49 -4.93 -11.61 -12.77
N ASN A 50 -5.36 -11.06 -13.91
CA ASN A 50 -5.61 -9.63 -14.07
C ASN A 50 -6.84 -9.13 -13.28
N ARG A 51 -7.90 -9.93 -13.11
CA ARG A 51 -9.13 -9.46 -12.43
C ARG A 51 -8.89 -9.15 -10.95
N TYR A 52 -8.40 -10.13 -10.19
CA TYR A 52 -8.21 -9.96 -8.74
C TYR A 52 -7.10 -8.96 -8.44
N SER A 53 -6.01 -8.96 -9.20
CA SER A 53 -4.90 -8.03 -8.99
C SER A 53 -5.28 -6.56 -9.23
N TYR A 54 -6.01 -6.25 -10.30
CA TYR A 54 -6.46 -4.87 -10.56
C TYR A 54 -7.47 -4.41 -9.51
N MET A 55 -8.39 -5.29 -9.12
CA MET A 55 -9.37 -4.97 -8.10
C MET A 55 -8.73 -4.77 -6.73
N LEU A 56 -7.77 -5.62 -6.34
CA LEU A 56 -6.98 -5.44 -5.12
C LEU A 56 -6.19 -4.14 -5.15
N GLY A 57 -5.50 -3.81 -6.24
CA GLY A 57 -4.79 -2.52 -6.36
C GLY A 57 -5.71 -1.30 -6.23
N THR A 58 -6.96 -1.43 -6.71
CA THR A 58 -7.97 -0.37 -6.64
C THR A 58 -8.60 -0.24 -5.25
N ILE A 59 -8.85 -1.36 -4.55
CA ILE A 59 -9.56 -1.37 -3.27
C ILE A 59 -8.60 -1.26 -2.07
N PHE A 60 -7.48 -1.97 -2.12
CA PHE A 60 -6.54 -2.01 -1.01
C PHE A 60 -5.95 -0.63 -0.73
N THR A 61 -5.53 0.09 -1.78
CA THR A 61 -4.91 1.41 -1.67
C THR A 61 -5.78 2.41 -0.88
N PRO A 62 -7.06 2.66 -1.23
CA PRO A 62 -7.90 3.58 -0.45
C PRO A 62 -8.22 3.09 0.95
N ILE A 63 -8.39 1.77 1.17
CA ILE A 63 -8.62 1.22 2.52
C ILE A 63 -7.40 1.45 3.41
N TRP A 64 -6.21 1.15 2.90
CA TRP A 64 -4.96 1.40 3.61
C TRP A 64 -4.78 2.89 3.92
N PHE A 65 -5.05 3.77 2.96
CA PHE A 65 -4.99 5.22 3.16
C PHE A 65 -5.98 5.71 4.23
N LEU A 66 -7.20 5.19 4.24
CA LEU A 66 -8.21 5.52 5.26
C LEU A 66 -7.74 5.14 6.66
N VAL A 67 -7.18 3.94 6.83
CA VAL A 67 -6.69 3.48 8.13
C VAL A 67 -5.47 4.29 8.58
N ASP A 68 -4.53 4.57 7.67
CA ASP A 68 -3.39 5.44 7.97
C ASP A 68 -3.81 6.87 8.32
N LEU A 69 -4.89 7.38 7.71
CA LEU A 69 -5.43 8.69 8.02
C LEU A 69 -6.08 8.70 9.42
N LEU A 70 -6.79 7.64 9.80
CA LEU A 70 -7.38 7.47 11.14
C LEU A 70 -6.31 7.35 12.23
N ILE A 71 -5.17 6.71 11.93
CA ILE A 71 -4.04 6.54 12.86
C ILE A 71 -3.12 7.79 12.85
N GLY A 72 -3.30 8.71 11.90
CA GLY A 72 -2.50 9.93 11.75
C GLY A 72 -1.18 9.76 11.00
N GLY A 73 -0.83 8.53 10.58
CA GLY A 73 0.39 8.23 9.84
C GLY A 73 0.46 8.91 8.47
N PHE A 74 -0.69 9.13 7.81
CA PHE A 74 -0.74 9.76 6.49
C PHE A 74 -0.11 11.17 6.46
N ILE A 75 -0.49 12.01 7.43
CA ILE A 75 -0.04 13.40 7.51
C ILE A 75 1.44 13.44 7.92
N VAL A 76 1.85 12.55 8.83
CA VAL A 76 3.22 12.46 9.31
C VAL A 76 4.17 12.12 8.16
N ASP A 77 3.90 11.05 7.40
CA ASP A 77 4.79 10.63 6.32
C ASP A 77 4.91 11.66 5.20
N PHE A 78 3.81 12.32 4.85
CA PHE A 78 3.83 13.37 3.84
C PHE A 78 4.59 14.62 4.33
N SER A 79 4.46 14.96 5.61
CA SER A 79 5.23 16.05 6.22
C SER A 79 6.73 15.74 6.27
N VAL A 80 7.11 14.50 6.59
CA VAL A 80 8.50 14.03 6.60
C VAL A 80 9.09 14.10 5.18
N PHE A 81 8.34 13.65 4.18
CA PHE A 81 8.74 13.77 2.78
C PHE A 81 8.96 15.22 2.34
N MET A 82 8.04 16.13 2.68
CA MET A 82 8.17 17.56 2.33
C MET A 82 9.33 18.22 3.08
N ARG A 83 9.56 17.88 4.34
CA ARG A 83 10.72 18.36 5.12
C ARG A 83 12.04 17.89 4.51
N TYR A 84 12.09 16.64 4.07
CA TYR A 84 13.25 16.09 3.37
C TYR A 84 13.53 16.84 2.06
N LEU A 85 12.50 17.10 1.24
CA LEU A 85 12.65 17.90 0.02
C LEU A 85 13.07 19.35 0.31
N GLY A 86 12.63 19.91 1.43
CA GLY A 86 13.02 21.24 1.90
C GLY A 86 14.40 21.31 2.56
N GLY A 87 15.16 20.21 2.62
CA GLY A 87 16.49 20.14 3.22
C GLY A 87 16.50 20.23 4.74
N GLN A 88 15.35 20.02 5.40
CA GLN A 88 15.23 20.05 6.86
C GLN A 88 15.62 18.69 7.46
N SER A 89 16.14 18.71 8.70
CA SER A 89 16.45 17.46 9.42
C SER A 89 15.18 16.70 9.75
N ILE A 90 15.21 15.40 9.47
CA ILE A 90 14.13 14.46 9.79
C ILE A 90 14.51 13.64 11.02
N SER A 91 13.50 13.17 11.75
CA SER A 91 13.73 12.30 12.91
C SER A 91 14.40 11.00 12.48
N ALA A 92 15.28 10.46 13.31
CA ALA A 92 15.93 9.17 13.08
C ALA A 92 14.92 7.99 12.99
N MET A 93 13.69 8.19 13.45
CA MET A 93 12.59 7.22 13.36
C MET A 93 11.59 7.52 12.23
N SER A 94 11.95 8.36 11.25
CA SER A 94 11.08 8.70 10.13
C SER A 94 11.80 8.61 8.79
N THR A 95 11.14 8.10 7.75
CA THR A 95 11.75 7.88 6.44
C THR A 95 10.99 8.64 5.34
N PRO A 96 11.68 9.30 4.39
CA PRO A 96 11.01 9.90 3.24
C PRO A 96 10.50 8.84 2.25
N LEU A 97 10.99 7.59 2.37
CA LEU A 97 10.62 6.48 1.50
C LEU A 97 9.16 6.08 1.68
N ASP A 98 8.60 6.22 2.88
CA ASP A 98 7.18 5.97 3.14
C ASP A 98 6.28 6.95 2.37
N GLY A 99 6.68 8.22 2.27
CA GLY A 99 6.01 9.22 1.43
C GLY A 99 6.07 8.88 -0.06
N ILE A 100 7.22 8.39 -0.55
CA ILE A 100 7.37 7.95 -1.94
C ILE A 100 6.56 6.68 -2.20
N ALA A 101 6.50 5.74 -1.26
CA ALA A 101 5.67 4.55 -1.34
C ALA A 101 4.18 4.89 -1.47
N ARG A 102 3.71 5.92 -0.75
CA ARG A 102 2.34 6.46 -0.88
C ARG A 102 2.09 7.02 -2.29
N LEU A 103 3.03 7.78 -2.85
CA LEU A 103 2.90 8.28 -4.24
C LEU A 103 2.84 7.12 -5.25
N ALA A 104 3.68 6.11 -5.06
CA ALA A 104 3.66 4.89 -5.88
C ALA A 104 2.32 4.13 -5.74
N ALA A 105 1.75 4.09 -4.53
CA ALA A 105 0.45 3.47 -4.30
C ALA A 105 -0.70 4.24 -4.96
N ILE A 106 -0.67 5.59 -4.96
CA ILE A 106 -1.63 6.41 -5.72
C ILE A 106 -1.51 6.10 -7.22
N PHE A 107 -0.29 5.96 -7.73
CA PHE A 107 -0.07 5.56 -9.10
C PHE A 107 -0.61 4.15 -9.38
N LEU A 108 -0.40 3.19 -8.48
CA LEU A 108 -0.97 1.83 -8.55
C LEU A 108 -2.50 1.88 -8.62
N PHE A 109 -3.15 2.69 -7.78
CA PHE A 109 -4.61 2.88 -7.81
C PHE A 109 -5.08 3.41 -9.17
N ALA A 110 -4.46 4.46 -9.70
CA ALA A 110 -4.86 5.06 -10.96
C ALA A 110 -4.70 4.08 -12.15
N VAL A 111 -3.56 3.38 -12.20
CA VAL A 111 -3.28 2.42 -13.28
C VAL A 111 -4.15 1.17 -13.14
N SER A 112 -4.37 0.65 -11.93
CA SER A 112 -5.24 -0.52 -11.72
C SER A 112 -6.70 -0.21 -12.05
N LEU A 113 -7.21 0.98 -11.71
CA LEU A 113 -8.55 1.42 -12.09
C LEU A 113 -8.69 1.57 -13.61
N SER A 114 -7.68 2.15 -14.27
CA SER A 114 -7.63 2.27 -15.73
C SER A 114 -7.59 0.89 -16.41
N ALA A 115 -6.76 -0.03 -15.90
CA ALA A 115 -6.64 -1.39 -16.40
C ALA A 115 -7.95 -2.18 -16.20
N TRP A 116 -8.60 -2.06 -15.04
CA TRP A 116 -9.90 -2.66 -14.78
C TRP A 116 -10.94 -2.21 -15.82
N ARG A 117 -11.06 -0.90 -16.05
CA ARG A 117 -12.02 -0.34 -17.02
C ARG A 117 -11.74 -0.77 -18.47
N ARG A 118 -10.48 -1.05 -18.81
CA ARG A 118 -10.07 -1.42 -20.18
C ARG A 118 -10.17 -2.92 -20.45
N GLU A 119 -9.81 -3.76 -19.48
CA GLU A 119 -9.59 -5.19 -19.69
C GLU A 119 -10.67 -6.08 -19.06
N VAL A 120 -11.46 -5.57 -18.12
CA VAL A 120 -12.43 -6.39 -17.37
C VAL A 120 -13.85 -6.02 -17.74
N ASN A 121 -14.56 -6.97 -18.35
CA ASN A 121 -15.94 -6.80 -18.82
C ASN A 121 -16.99 -7.15 -17.73
N GLU A 122 -16.58 -7.21 -16.46
CA GLU A 122 -17.47 -7.42 -15.32
C GLU A 122 -17.91 -6.09 -14.72
N ARG A 123 -19.10 -6.08 -14.07
CA ARG A 123 -19.55 -4.94 -13.28
C ARG A 123 -18.54 -4.66 -12.16
N PHE A 124 -18.21 -3.38 -11.96
CA PHE A 124 -17.27 -2.95 -10.93
C PHE A 124 -17.67 -3.43 -9.51
N TRP A 125 -18.98 -3.52 -9.22
CA TRP A 125 -19.53 -4.04 -7.97
C TRP A 125 -19.89 -5.54 -8.06
N GLY A 126 -19.04 -6.33 -8.70
CA GLY A 126 -19.20 -7.78 -8.85
C GLY A 126 -18.79 -8.58 -7.61
N LYS A 127 -18.83 -9.90 -7.73
CA LYS A 127 -18.31 -10.82 -6.67
C LYS A 127 -16.83 -10.55 -6.38
N THR A 128 -16.05 -10.24 -7.41
CA THR A 128 -14.63 -9.90 -7.34
C THR A 128 -14.35 -8.67 -6.46
N PHE A 129 -15.20 -7.64 -6.52
CA PHE A 129 -15.12 -6.47 -5.64
C PHE A 129 -15.32 -6.83 -4.17
N TRP A 130 -16.39 -7.54 -3.86
CA TRP A 130 -16.69 -7.94 -2.47
C TRP A 130 -15.62 -8.85 -1.89
N THR A 131 -15.10 -9.81 -2.68
CA THR A 131 -14.00 -10.67 -2.25
C THR A 131 -12.74 -9.85 -1.95
N CYS A 132 -12.33 -8.95 -2.85
CA CYS A 132 -11.14 -8.13 -2.64
C CYS A 132 -11.32 -7.13 -1.49
N LEU A 133 -12.54 -6.62 -1.28
CA LEU A 133 -12.88 -5.75 -0.17
C LEU A 133 -12.77 -6.47 1.17
N ILE A 134 -13.35 -7.67 1.28
CA ILE A 134 -13.25 -8.47 2.52
C ILE A 134 -11.79 -8.80 2.82
N ILE A 135 -11.02 -9.25 1.82
CA ILE A 135 -9.59 -9.54 1.99
C ILE A 135 -8.85 -8.29 2.48
N SER A 136 -9.07 -7.14 1.84
CA SER A 136 -8.39 -5.88 2.20
C SER A 136 -8.77 -5.41 3.61
N VAL A 137 -10.05 -5.47 3.97
CA VAL A 137 -10.53 -5.06 5.31
C VAL A 137 -9.97 -5.98 6.39
N VAL A 138 -10.03 -7.30 6.19
CA VAL A 138 -9.48 -8.27 7.15
C VAL A 138 -7.98 -8.06 7.31
N TYR A 139 -7.27 -7.89 6.20
CA TYR A 139 -5.82 -7.71 6.20
C TYR A 139 -5.41 -6.44 6.93
N VAL A 140 -6.01 -5.30 6.61
CA VAL A 140 -5.72 -4.03 7.28
C VAL A 140 -6.17 -4.07 8.73
N GLY A 141 -7.28 -4.75 9.05
CA GLY A 141 -7.73 -4.96 10.44
C GLY A 141 -6.71 -5.74 11.28
N ILE A 142 -6.13 -6.81 10.74
CA ILE A 142 -5.06 -7.57 11.40
C ILE A 142 -3.84 -6.67 11.63
N LEU A 143 -3.43 -5.89 10.62
CA LEU A 143 -2.31 -4.96 10.75
C LEU A 143 -2.61 -3.88 11.80
N ALA A 144 -3.81 -3.31 11.83
CA ALA A 144 -4.18 -2.30 12.82
C ALA A 144 -4.17 -2.86 14.25
N VAL A 145 -4.70 -4.07 14.46
CA VAL A 145 -4.63 -4.75 15.77
C VAL A 145 -3.18 -5.03 16.16
N TRP A 146 -2.35 -5.46 15.21
CA TRP A 146 -0.93 -5.68 15.47
C TRP A 146 -0.20 -4.39 15.83
N TYR A 147 -0.49 -3.30 15.11
CA TYR A 147 0.04 -1.96 15.40
C TYR A 147 -0.33 -1.52 16.81
N VAL A 148 -1.61 -1.61 17.19
CA VAL A 148 -2.08 -1.25 18.55
C VAL A 148 -1.50 -2.16 19.64
N LYS A 149 -1.21 -3.44 19.34
CA LYS A 149 -0.53 -4.33 20.30
C LYS A 149 0.96 -4.06 20.44
N LEU A 150 1.62 -3.61 19.38
CA LEU A 150 3.01 -3.13 19.41
C LEU A 150 3.11 -1.79 20.15
N PHE A 151 2.08 -0.95 20.03
CA PHE A 151 1.94 0.35 20.69
C PHE A 151 0.69 0.37 21.58
N PRO A 152 0.65 -0.39 22.68
CA PRO A 152 -0.44 -0.25 23.64
C PRO A 152 -0.39 1.20 24.12
N ALA A 153 -1.48 1.94 23.93
CA ALA A 153 -1.60 3.36 24.21
C ALA A 153 -0.97 3.75 25.56
N GLY A 154 0.30 4.16 25.50
CA GLY A 154 1.01 4.86 26.56
C GLY A 154 1.02 6.33 26.16
N HIS A 155 -0.07 7.02 26.51
CA HIS A 155 0.00 8.43 26.82
C HIS A 155 0.87 8.61 28.08
#